data_AF-A0A7Y5UMI4-F1
#
_entry.id   AF-A0A7Y5UMI4-F1
#
_cell.length_a   1.000
_cell.length_b   1.000
_cell.length_c   1.000
_cell.angle_alpha   90.00
_cell.angle_beta   90.00
_cell.angle_gamma   90.00
#
_symmetry.space_group_name_H-M   'P 1'
#
loop_
_entity.id
_entity.type
_entity.pdbx_description
1 polymer ?
#
loop_
_entity_poly.entity_id
_entity_poly.type
_entity_poly.pdbx_seq_one_letter_code
_entity_poly.pdbx_strand_id
1 'polypeptide(L)'
;MARGNVTTPGATAVVPGYTTTPPERSYYRQPNLSSQGSARLSACALTPTDPLCQAQRGAFSSANTPRPTIGPDDPAVAAARAIGRTPSAELGSLAAYYSGCTTTVTPVPAGMQPRSCLRYVGVGNYSCSRSLTVSTTRTTSCNPGDWFAHAASGRTGLDVQCLPDRAVTAQHFRVTQDGNPLSFFDVDMTTPVVFPQIVSVLDTTYSMIDGQPIRTAVWVADKSCSGSTCSLTAMVAPERAEVCTGGGDSGYSCTSVEPFLRVYAACRAGTQSGDNIQDTVCQGDSGCTTTALDGAKCYAPASGWTPYAGVDITGAIGGYYWNIDADRAVIGWAPNPAFGPIPTMRLSYTRPATTVTETDRWDDQCPTLDAGGRCTTTTPAVCTDGPATKVVDGVAVTRDCWEYRSTMSCSG
;
A
#
# COMPACT_ATOMS: atom_id res chain seq x y z
N MET A 1 5.41 5.72 -16.51
CA MET A 1 6.39 5.75 -17.62
C MET A 1 7.57 6.62 -17.20
N ALA A 2 8.65 6.04 -16.64
CA ALA A 2 9.86 6.78 -16.25
C ALA A 2 11.16 6.08 -16.69
N ARG A 3 11.05 4.98 -17.44
CA ARG A 3 12.22 4.28 -18.03
C ARG A 3 12.67 4.87 -19.39
N GLY A 4 12.05 5.95 -19.85
CA GLY A 4 12.35 6.58 -21.15
C GLY A 4 13.40 7.68 -21.12
N ASN A 5 13.76 8.20 -19.95
CA ASN A 5 14.58 9.44 -19.85
C ASN A 5 16.06 9.20 -19.53
N VAL A 6 16.46 7.98 -19.18
CA VAL A 6 17.89 7.63 -19.05
C VAL A 6 18.36 7.13 -20.41
N THR A 7 18.53 8.06 -21.35
CA THR A 7 19.21 7.78 -22.61
C THR A 7 20.71 7.78 -22.34
N THR A 8 21.48 6.94 -23.05
CA THR A 8 22.95 6.93 -22.93
C THR A 8 23.55 8.35 -22.98
N PRO A 9 23.13 9.25 -23.89
CA PRO A 9 23.62 10.64 -23.91
C PRO A 9 23.35 11.44 -22.62
N GLY A 10 22.15 11.30 -22.04
CA GLY A 10 21.79 12.02 -20.81
C GLY A 10 22.54 11.49 -19.58
N ALA A 11 22.79 10.19 -19.53
CA ALA A 11 23.52 9.57 -18.42
C ALA A 11 25.04 9.84 -18.49
N THR A 12 25.64 9.82 -19.68
CA THR A 12 27.08 10.13 -19.84
C THR A 12 27.38 11.61 -19.54
N ALA A 13 26.40 12.51 -19.67
CA ALA A 13 26.56 13.94 -19.37
C ALA A 13 26.76 14.24 -17.86
N VAL A 14 26.25 13.37 -16.98
CA VAL A 14 26.32 13.54 -15.52
C VAL A 14 27.18 12.49 -14.83
N VAL A 15 27.41 11.35 -15.47
CA VAL A 15 28.28 10.27 -14.97
C VAL A 15 29.37 9.98 -16.02
N PRO A 16 30.57 10.58 -15.85
CA PRO A 16 31.72 10.26 -16.68
C PRO A 16 31.99 8.75 -16.68
N GLY A 17 32.06 8.14 -17.87
CA GLY A 17 32.28 6.70 -18.04
C GLY A 17 31.03 5.82 -17.98
N TYR A 18 29.82 6.39 -17.91
CA TYR A 18 28.58 5.62 -17.97
C TYR A 18 28.46 4.79 -19.27
N THR A 19 28.17 3.50 -19.11
CA THR A 19 27.88 2.56 -20.19
C THR A 19 26.75 1.63 -19.79
N THR A 20 25.89 1.25 -20.74
CA THR A 20 24.83 0.24 -20.55
C THR A 20 25.35 -1.20 -20.62
N THR A 21 26.63 -1.37 -20.97
CA THR A 21 27.34 -2.66 -21.01
C THR A 21 28.63 -2.58 -20.19
N PRO A 22 28.54 -2.42 -18.86
CA PRO A 22 29.73 -2.43 -18.01
C PRO A 22 30.35 -3.84 -17.99
N PRO A 23 31.69 -3.95 -17.94
CA PRO A 23 32.38 -5.24 -17.80
C PRO A 23 31.86 -6.09 -16.63
N GLU A 24 31.44 -5.43 -15.55
CA GLU A 24 30.94 -6.02 -14.31
C GLU A 24 29.57 -6.72 -14.48
N ARG A 25 28.86 -6.47 -15.59
CA ARG A 25 27.61 -7.18 -15.90
C ARG A 25 27.84 -8.68 -16.06
N SER A 26 29.05 -9.07 -16.45
CA SER A 26 29.47 -10.48 -16.53
C SER A 26 29.49 -11.18 -15.17
N TYR A 27 29.55 -10.44 -14.06
CA TYR A 27 29.65 -10.98 -12.70
C TYR A 27 28.29 -11.35 -12.10
N TYR A 28 27.19 -10.88 -12.70
CA TYR A 28 25.83 -11.19 -12.25
C TYR A 28 25.55 -12.71 -12.32
N ARG A 29 25.11 -13.29 -11.21
CA ARG A 29 24.85 -14.74 -11.00
C ARG A 29 26.07 -15.66 -11.02
N GLN A 30 27.30 -15.12 -10.98
CA GLN A 30 28.48 -15.97 -10.82
C GLN A 30 28.68 -16.38 -9.35
N PRO A 31 29.02 -17.65 -9.08
CA PRO A 31 29.22 -18.15 -7.71
C PRO A 31 30.57 -17.74 -7.10
N ASN A 32 31.54 -17.29 -7.90
CA ASN A 32 32.91 -17.00 -7.43
C ASN A 32 33.33 -15.55 -7.72
N LEU A 33 32.72 -14.60 -7.01
CA LEU A 33 33.13 -13.19 -7.05
C LEU A 33 34.53 -12.97 -6.43
N SER A 34 34.95 -13.84 -5.53
CA SER A 34 36.26 -13.78 -4.88
C SER A 34 37.44 -13.95 -5.85
N SER A 35 37.36 -14.90 -6.80
CA SER A 35 38.43 -15.10 -7.78
C SER A 35 38.51 -13.94 -8.78
N GLN A 36 37.37 -13.37 -9.17
CA GLN A 36 37.32 -12.20 -10.05
C GLN A 36 37.89 -10.96 -9.37
N GLY A 37 37.53 -10.72 -8.10
CA GLY A 37 38.09 -9.65 -7.28
C GLY A 37 39.61 -9.80 -7.13
N SER A 38 40.09 -11.02 -6.90
CA SER A 38 41.52 -11.33 -6.80
C SER A 38 42.25 -11.09 -8.14
N ALA A 39 41.67 -11.52 -9.26
CA ALA A 39 42.21 -11.25 -10.59
C ALA A 39 42.26 -9.74 -10.87
N ARG A 40 41.23 -8.98 -10.50
CA ARG A 40 41.23 -7.51 -10.67
C ARG A 40 42.30 -6.83 -9.80
N LEU A 41 42.46 -7.25 -8.55
CA LEU A 41 43.52 -6.76 -7.67
C LEU A 41 44.92 -7.08 -8.24
N SER A 42 45.11 -8.26 -8.84
CA SER A 42 46.37 -8.59 -9.53
C SER A 42 46.63 -7.74 -10.77
N ALA A 43 45.59 -7.43 -11.56
CA ALA A 43 45.71 -6.53 -12.71
C ALA A 43 46.06 -5.11 -12.26
N CYS A 44 45.45 -4.64 -11.16
CA CYS A 44 45.76 -3.36 -10.56
C CYS A 44 47.23 -3.24 -10.12
N ALA A 45 47.92 -4.35 -9.80
CA ALA A 45 49.35 -4.31 -9.50
C ALA A 45 50.17 -3.65 -10.63
N LEU A 46 49.73 -3.76 -11.89
CA LEU A 46 50.39 -3.21 -13.07
C LEU A 46 50.08 -1.73 -13.32
N THR A 47 49.05 -1.17 -12.68
CA THR A 47 48.62 0.23 -12.84
C THR A 47 48.44 0.93 -11.48
N PRO A 48 49.54 1.22 -10.75
CA PRO A 48 49.53 1.77 -9.39
C PRO A 48 48.98 3.19 -9.23
N THR A 49 49.00 3.98 -10.30
CA THR A 49 48.57 5.38 -10.29
C THR A 49 47.14 5.59 -10.78
N ASP A 50 46.46 4.54 -11.23
CA ASP A 50 45.06 4.61 -11.63
C ASP A 50 44.16 4.79 -10.38
N PRO A 51 43.32 5.83 -10.29
CA PRO A 51 42.49 6.12 -9.12
C PRO A 51 41.57 4.96 -8.71
N LEU A 52 41.04 4.20 -9.67
CA LEU A 52 40.21 3.02 -9.38
C LEU A 52 41.04 1.91 -8.73
N CYS A 53 42.22 1.64 -9.27
CA CYS A 53 43.15 0.67 -8.68
C CYS A 53 43.77 1.12 -7.34
N GLN A 54 43.86 2.42 -7.06
CA GLN A 54 44.22 2.92 -5.74
C GLN A 54 43.09 2.71 -4.72
N ALA A 55 41.84 3.03 -5.10
CA ALA A 55 40.67 2.80 -4.26
C ALA A 55 40.49 1.31 -3.92
N GLN A 56 40.64 0.41 -4.91
CA GLN A 56 40.49 -1.04 -4.71
C GLN A 56 41.57 -1.61 -3.78
N ARG A 57 42.84 -1.20 -3.93
CA ARG A 57 43.91 -1.62 -3.01
C ARG A 57 43.76 -1.02 -1.62
N GLY A 58 43.32 0.23 -1.51
CA GLY A 58 43.02 0.88 -0.24
C GLY A 58 41.91 0.16 0.53
N ALA A 59 40.83 -0.22 -0.16
CA ALA A 59 39.75 -1.01 0.43
C ALA A 59 40.22 -2.40 0.90
N PHE A 60 41.02 -3.10 0.09
CA PHE A 60 41.61 -4.38 0.46
C PHE A 60 42.54 -4.26 1.68
N SER A 61 43.39 -3.24 1.71
CA SER A 61 44.28 -2.95 2.84
C SER A 61 43.48 -2.66 4.12
N SER A 62 42.43 -1.82 4.01
CA SER A 62 41.55 -1.49 5.14
C SER A 62 40.81 -2.71 5.68
N ALA A 63 40.32 -3.59 4.81
CA ALA A 63 39.65 -4.82 5.21
C ALA A 63 40.59 -5.79 5.93
N ASN A 64 41.85 -5.84 5.53
CA ASN A 64 42.88 -6.68 6.14
C ASN A 64 43.63 -6.00 7.29
N THR A 65 43.29 -4.75 7.63
CA THR A 65 43.91 -4.05 8.76
C THR A 65 43.46 -4.73 10.05
N PRO A 66 44.38 -5.30 10.86
CA PRO A 66 44.03 -5.93 12.12
C PRO A 66 43.31 -4.92 13.01
N ARG A 67 42.05 -5.22 13.34
CA ARG A 67 41.30 -4.43 14.31
C ARG A 67 41.65 -4.95 15.71
N PRO A 68 41.82 -4.07 16.70
CA PRO A 68 41.99 -4.51 18.08
C PRO A 68 40.88 -5.48 18.45
N THR A 69 41.26 -6.62 19.02
CA THR A 69 40.25 -7.56 19.55
C THR A 69 39.50 -6.86 20.66
N ILE A 70 38.17 -6.81 20.54
CA ILE A 70 37.31 -6.32 21.61
C ILE A 70 37.50 -7.26 22.79
N GLY A 71 38.22 -6.77 23.80
CA GLY A 71 38.61 -7.55 24.95
C GLY A 71 37.45 -7.76 25.91
N PRO A 72 37.57 -8.75 26.80
CA PRO A 72 36.60 -8.98 27.88
C PRO A 72 36.41 -7.79 28.84
N ASP A 73 37.33 -6.82 28.80
CA ASP A 73 37.35 -5.60 29.62
C ASP A 73 37.11 -4.33 28.77
N ASP A 74 36.67 -4.49 27.51
CA ASP A 74 36.28 -3.36 26.64
C ASP A 74 35.06 -2.64 27.24
N PRO A 75 35.05 -1.29 27.34
CA PRO A 75 33.93 -0.54 27.90
C PRO A 75 32.58 -0.84 27.24
N ALA A 76 32.56 -1.18 25.95
CA ALA A 76 31.35 -1.54 25.22
C ALA A 76 30.78 -2.91 25.61
N VAL A 77 31.60 -3.79 26.19
CA VAL A 77 31.23 -5.16 26.63
C VAL A 77 31.11 -5.26 28.16
N ALA A 78 31.83 -4.41 28.90
CA ALA A 78 31.86 -4.40 30.35
C ALA A 78 30.47 -4.22 30.97
N ALA A 79 29.64 -3.33 30.41
CA ALA A 79 28.28 -3.10 30.88
C ALA A 79 27.38 -4.35 30.70
N ALA A 80 27.41 -4.97 29.52
CA ALA A 80 26.65 -6.19 29.25
C ALA A 80 27.09 -7.35 30.18
N ARG A 81 28.39 -7.39 30.51
CA ARG A 81 28.95 -8.40 31.42
C ARG A 81 28.58 -8.16 32.88
N ALA A 82 28.55 -6.90 33.32
CA ALA A 82 28.10 -6.52 34.66
C ALA A 82 26.63 -6.89 34.88
N ILE A 83 25.78 -6.62 33.89
CA ILE A 83 24.37 -7.03 33.89
C ILE A 83 24.26 -8.56 33.94
N GLY A 84 25.05 -9.30 33.16
CA GLY A 84 25.02 -10.77 33.19
C GLY A 84 25.52 -11.39 34.50
N ARG A 85 26.45 -10.75 35.21
CA ARG A 85 26.99 -11.23 36.49
C ARG A 85 26.06 -10.93 37.67
N THR A 86 25.49 -9.74 37.71
CA THR A 86 24.66 -9.26 38.82
C THR A 86 23.54 -8.36 38.30
N PRO A 87 22.51 -8.93 37.66
CA PRO A 87 21.41 -8.15 37.07
C PRO A 87 20.74 -7.24 38.09
N SER A 88 20.61 -7.70 39.34
CA SER A 88 19.95 -6.98 40.44
C SER A 88 20.73 -5.79 40.98
N ALA A 89 22.04 -5.69 40.73
CA ALA A 89 22.86 -4.55 41.13
C ALA A 89 22.73 -3.38 40.14
N GLU A 90 22.48 -3.67 38.86
CA GLU A 90 22.33 -2.68 37.79
C GLU A 90 20.85 -2.29 37.55
N LEU A 91 19.93 -3.26 37.63
CA LEU A 91 18.51 -3.08 37.30
C LEU A 91 17.60 -2.89 38.53
N GLY A 92 18.17 -2.96 39.74
CA GLY A 92 17.44 -2.92 41.00
C GLY A 92 16.77 -4.25 41.39
N SER A 93 16.29 -4.34 42.63
CA SER A 93 15.58 -5.52 43.13
C SER A 93 14.13 -5.57 42.62
N LEU A 94 13.61 -6.76 42.32
CA LEU A 94 12.18 -6.97 41.99
C LEU A 94 11.23 -6.43 43.08
N ALA A 95 11.67 -6.39 44.34
CA ALA A 95 10.91 -5.83 45.46
C ALA A 95 10.64 -4.32 45.34
N ALA A 96 11.41 -3.60 44.53
CA ALA A 96 11.18 -2.18 44.26
C ALA A 96 9.97 -1.95 43.33
N TYR A 97 9.54 -2.97 42.57
CA TYR A 97 8.45 -2.87 41.60
C TYR A 97 7.16 -3.56 42.02
N TYR A 98 7.21 -4.44 43.03
CA TYR A 98 6.05 -5.19 43.52
C TYR A 98 5.98 -5.15 45.06
N SER A 99 5.02 -4.41 45.60
CA SER A 99 4.82 -4.18 47.04
C SER A 99 4.51 -5.44 47.88
N GLY A 100 4.27 -6.59 47.24
CA GLY A 100 3.94 -7.86 47.88
C GLY A 100 5.10 -8.86 48.03
N CYS A 101 6.30 -8.55 47.53
CA CYS A 101 7.42 -9.49 47.52
C CYS A 101 8.52 -9.10 48.52
N THR A 102 8.78 -9.96 49.51
CA THR A 102 9.97 -9.89 50.37
C THR A 102 11.09 -10.71 49.73
N THR A 103 12.15 -10.07 49.26
CA THR A 103 13.32 -10.78 48.69
C THR A 103 14.37 -11.04 49.76
N THR A 104 14.73 -12.30 49.99
CA THR A 104 15.84 -12.68 50.87
C THR A 104 17.09 -12.90 50.02
N VAL A 105 18.12 -12.07 50.21
CA VAL A 105 19.42 -12.28 49.56
C VAL A 105 20.17 -13.33 50.37
N THR A 106 20.43 -14.49 49.78
CA THR A 106 21.31 -15.52 50.38
C THR A 106 22.70 -15.33 49.79
N PRO A 107 23.69 -14.83 50.55
CA PRO A 107 25.06 -14.75 50.07
C PRO A 107 25.62 -16.16 49.96
N VAL A 108 25.74 -16.68 48.75
CA VAL A 108 26.52 -17.88 48.48
C VAL A 108 27.99 -17.45 48.42
N PRO A 109 28.88 -17.98 49.28
CA PRO A 109 30.29 -17.63 49.23
C PRO A 109 30.88 -17.97 47.85
N ALA A 110 31.80 -17.14 47.37
CA ALA A 110 32.50 -17.37 46.11
C ALA A 110 33.30 -18.68 46.19
N GLY A 111 32.74 -19.75 45.62
CA GLY A 111 33.43 -21.02 45.46
C GLY A 111 34.38 -20.92 44.28
N MET A 112 35.69 -20.93 44.54
CA MET A 112 36.66 -21.24 43.49
C MET A 112 36.63 -22.74 43.24
N GLN A 113 36.03 -23.13 42.12
CA GLN A 113 36.25 -24.46 41.58
C GLN A 113 37.50 -24.42 40.70
N PRO A 114 38.49 -25.29 40.92
CA PRO A 114 39.54 -25.52 39.93
C PRO A 114 38.86 -26.05 38.66
N ARG A 115 38.69 -25.19 37.66
CA ARG A 115 38.37 -25.60 36.30
C ARG A 115 39.67 -25.84 35.57
N SER A 116 40.10 -27.09 35.56
CA SER A 116 41.05 -27.55 34.58
C SER A 116 40.31 -27.71 33.24
N CYS A 117 40.70 -26.96 32.22
CA CYS A 117 40.43 -27.36 30.84
C CYS A 117 41.41 -28.50 30.51
N LEU A 118 41.14 -29.69 31.03
CA LEU A 118 41.64 -30.90 30.39
C LEU A 118 40.87 -31.00 29.08
N ARG A 119 41.51 -30.67 27.96
CA ARG A 119 41.03 -31.09 26.63
C ARG A 119 41.15 -32.61 26.59
N TYR A 120 40.13 -33.27 27.10
CA TYR A 120 39.94 -34.70 26.93
C TYR A 120 39.69 -34.90 25.43
N VAL A 121 40.67 -35.41 24.71
CA VAL A 121 40.46 -35.92 23.35
C VAL A 121 39.80 -37.29 23.54
N GLY A 122 38.53 -37.26 23.94
CA GLY A 122 37.82 -38.46 24.32
C GLY A 122 37.59 -39.34 23.11
N VAL A 123 38.10 -40.55 23.18
CA VAL A 123 37.52 -41.67 22.43
C VAL A 123 36.06 -41.79 22.89
N GLY A 124 35.09 -41.67 21.99
CA GLY A 124 33.67 -41.62 22.38
C GLY A 124 32.71 -41.17 21.29
N ASN A 125 31.41 -41.34 21.56
CA ASN A 125 30.32 -40.85 20.73
C ASN A 125 29.90 -39.44 21.16
N TYR A 126 29.83 -38.52 20.21
CA TYR A 126 29.41 -37.14 20.40
C TYR A 126 28.15 -36.87 19.58
N SER A 127 27.15 -36.23 20.17
CA SER A 127 26.03 -35.68 19.43
C SER A 127 26.39 -34.28 18.94
N CYS A 128 26.18 -34.00 17.66
CA CYS A 128 26.19 -32.63 17.17
C CYS A 128 24.83 -32.28 16.57
N SER A 129 24.47 -31.01 16.70
CA SER A 129 23.22 -30.46 16.20
C SER A 129 23.47 -29.55 15.00
N ARG A 130 22.45 -29.49 14.16
CA ARG A 130 22.34 -28.59 13.03
C ARG A 130 21.01 -27.88 13.17
N SER A 131 21.03 -26.59 13.50
CA SER A 131 19.82 -25.81 13.77
C SER A 131 19.49 -24.88 12.61
N LEU A 132 18.20 -24.74 12.30
CA LEU A 132 17.71 -23.82 11.28
C LEU A 132 17.45 -22.45 11.89
N THR A 133 18.13 -21.44 11.34
CA THR A 133 17.77 -20.04 11.54
C THR A 133 17.09 -19.56 10.27
N VAL A 134 15.86 -19.06 10.39
CA VAL A 134 15.17 -18.39 9.29
C VAL A 134 15.28 -16.89 9.52
N SER A 135 15.61 -16.15 8.47
CA SER A 135 15.46 -14.70 8.45
C SER A 135 14.32 -14.30 7.52
N THR A 136 13.61 -13.24 7.88
CA THR A 136 12.55 -12.70 7.02
C THR A 136 12.94 -11.32 6.52
N THR A 137 12.63 -11.05 5.25
CA THR A 137 12.78 -9.72 4.65
C THR A 137 11.44 -9.27 4.11
N ARG A 138 10.96 -8.11 4.58
CA ARG A 138 9.74 -7.47 4.08
C ARG A 138 10.07 -6.53 2.94
N THR A 139 9.32 -6.63 1.85
CA THR A 139 9.42 -5.71 0.71
C THR A 139 8.03 -5.17 0.43
N THR A 140 7.89 -3.85 0.43
CA THR A 140 6.63 -3.16 0.09
C THR A 140 6.62 -2.80 -1.39
N SER A 141 5.46 -2.86 -2.03
CA SER A 141 5.32 -2.54 -3.47
C SER A 141 5.50 -1.05 -3.80
N CYS A 142 5.58 -0.18 -2.78
CA CYS A 142 5.86 1.24 -2.85
C CYS A 142 6.49 1.69 -1.52
N ASN A 143 7.05 2.91 -1.46
CA ASN A 143 7.55 3.44 -0.18
C ASN A 143 6.36 3.91 0.67
N PRO A 144 6.22 3.40 1.91
CA PRO A 144 5.11 3.80 2.77
C PRO A 144 5.04 5.32 2.95
N GLY A 145 3.83 5.88 2.80
CA GLY A 145 3.57 7.32 2.92
C GLY A 145 3.60 8.08 1.59
N ASP A 146 4.22 7.54 0.54
CA ASP A 146 4.28 8.19 -0.78
C ASP A 146 2.91 8.25 -1.46
N TRP A 147 2.65 9.31 -2.21
CA TRP A 147 1.49 9.43 -3.10
C TRP A 147 1.85 8.79 -4.44
N PHE A 148 1.59 7.49 -4.57
CA PHE A 148 2.23 6.64 -5.58
C PHE A 148 1.48 6.53 -6.91
N ALA A 149 0.18 6.82 -6.92
CA ALA A 149 -0.62 6.87 -8.15
C ALA A 149 -1.49 8.13 -8.16
N HIS A 150 -1.67 8.66 -9.37
CA HIS A 150 -2.19 10.01 -9.62
C HIS A 150 -3.09 10.02 -10.86
N ALA A 151 -4.16 10.82 -10.80
CA ALA A 151 -4.97 11.21 -11.95
C ALA A 151 -5.29 12.71 -11.85
N ALA A 152 -5.36 13.42 -12.97
CA ALA A 152 -5.66 14.85 -12.97
C ALA A 152 -6.63 15.26 -14.07
N SER A 153 -7.30 16.37 -13.82
CA SER A 153 -8.14 17.11 -14.75
C SER A 153 -7.81 18.60 -14.63
N GLY A 154 -7.03 19.12 -15.57
CA GLY A 154 -6.51 20.48 -15.49
C GLY A 154 -5.59 20.65 -14.28
N ARG A 155 -5.94 21.55 -13.36
CA ARG A 155 -5.18 21.84 -12.14
C ARG A 155 -5.55 20.95 -10.96
N THR A 156 -6.64 20.21 -11.08
CA THR A 156 -7.15 19.35 -10.01
C THR A 156 -6.56 17.95 -10.13
N GLY A 157 -5.95 17.46 -9.06
CA GLY A 157 -5.40 16.11 -8.98
C GLY A 157 -6.11 15.24 -7.95
N LEU A 158 -6.08 13.93 -8.16
CA LEU A 158 -6.45 12.89 -7.21
C LEU A 158 -5.23 11.97 -7.04
N ASP A 159 -4.78 11.80 -5.81
CA ASP A 159 -3.70 10.89 -5.48
C ASP A 159 -4.17 9.82 -4.49
N VAL A 160 -3.53 8.64 -4.55
CA VAL A 160 -3.70 7.58 -3.55
C VAL A 160 -2.39 7.35 -2.78
N GLN A 161 -2.50 7.18 -1.46
CA GLN A 161 -1.33 7.02 -0.60
C GLN A 161 -0.87 5.56 -0.54
N CYS A 162 0.44 5.36 -0.51
CA CYS A 162 1.08 4.08 -0.30
C CYS A 162 0.94 3.69 1.18
N LEU A 163 -0.10 2.91 1.47
CA LEU A 163 -0.31 2.29 2.78
C LEU A 163 -0.47 0.79 2.57
N PRO A 164 0.65 0.01 2.61
CA PRO A 164 0.64 -1.44 2.42
C PRO A 164 -0.38 -2.14 3.31
N ASP A 165 -1.06 -3.13 2.74
CA ASP A 165 -1.99 -4.04 3.44
C ASP A 165 -3.22 -3.33 4.06
N ARG A 166 -3.48 -2.08 3.67
CA ARG A 166 -4.68 -1.34 4.06
C ARG A 166 -5.93 -2.01 3.48
N ALA A 167 -6.98 -2.08 4.31
CA ALA A 167 -8.26 -2.68 3.93
C ALA A 167 -8.85 -2.01 2.69
N VAL A 168 -9.54 -2.79 1.84
CA VAL A 168 -10.24 -2.27 0.64
C VAL A 168 -11.28 -1.20 1.02
N THR A 169 -11.84 -1.30 2.22
CA THR A 169 -12.89 -0.43 2.75
C THR A 169 -12.39 0.94 3.22
N ALA A 170 -11.08 1.17 3.21
CA ALA A 170 -10.48 2.39 3.74
C ALA A 170 -9.31 2.84 2.87
N GLN A 171 -9.43 2.86 1.55
CA GLN A 171 -8.33 3.32 0.69
C GLN A 171 -8.15 4.84 0.86
N HIS A 172 -6.91 5.30 1.06
CA HIS A 172 -6.63 6.69 1.45
C HIS A 172 -6.23 7.55 0.26
N PHE A 173 -6.92 8.67 0.09
CA PHE A 173 -6.76 9.59 -1.03
C PHE A 173 -6.55 11.01 -0.55
N ARG A 174 -6.03 11.84 -1.46
CA ARG A 174 -6.14 13.30 -1.37
C ARG A 174 -6.58 13.88 -2.70
N VAL A 175 -7.27 15.01 -2.62
CA VAL A 175 -7.48 15.88 -3.78
C VAL A 175 -6.49 17.04 -3.71
N THR A 176 -5.95 17.45 -4.84
CA THR A 176 -4.97 18.55 -4.94
C THR A 176 -5.42 19.61 -5.94
N GLN A 177 -4.93 20.83 -5.77
CA GLN A 177 -5.05 21.92 -6.73
C GLN A 177 -3.69 22.58 -6.95
N ASP A 178 -3.26 22.64 -8.20
CA ASP A 178 -1.91 23.09 -8.56
C ASP A 178 -0.82 22.34 -7.78
N GLY A 179 -1.07 21.05 -7.49
CA GLY A 179 -0.19 20.17 -6.70
C GLY A 179 -0.30 20.32 -5.18
N ASN A 180 -1.00 21.34 -4.68
CA ASN A 180 -1.20 21.54 -3.24
C ASN A 180 -2.38 20.71 -2.73
N PRO A 181 -2.26 19.94 -1.63
CA PRO A 181 -3.37 19.21 -1.04
C PRO A 181 -4.49 20.14 -0.59
N LEU A 182 -5.73 19.86 -1.00
CA LEU A 182 -6.93 20.53 -0.51
C LEU A 182 -7.63 19.74 0.59
N SER A 183 -7.70 18.41 0.45
CA SER A 183 -8.34 17.52 1.43
C SER A 183 -7.81 16.10 1.31
N PHE A 184 -7.91 15.36 2.42
CA PHE A 184 -7.56 13.95 2.58
C PHE A 184 -8.80 13.18 3.03
N PHE A 185 -9.05 12.00 2.47
CA PHE A 185 -10.24 11.23 2.75
C PHE A 185 -10.03 9.74 2.49
N ASP A 186 -10.82 8.91 3.15
CA ASP A 186 -10.86 7.46 2.92
C ASP A 186 -12.09 7.09 2.10
N VAL A 187 -11.94 6.12 1.20
CA VAL A 187 -13.05 5.57 0.40
C VAL A 187 -13.18 4.08 0.66
N ASP A 188 -14.39 3.65 0.97
CA ASP A 188 -14.75 2.24 0.90
C ASP A 188 -14.90 1.81 -0.55
N MET A 189 -13.95 1.04 -1.07
CA MET A 189 -13.97 0.58 -2.46
C MET A 189 -14.78 -0.70 -2.68
N THR A 190 -15.39 -1.26 -1.63
CA THR A 190 -16.16 -2.52 -1.71
C THR A 190 -17.64 -2.31 -2.04
N THR A 191 -18.20 -1.16 -1.67
CA THR A 191 -19.62 -0.85 -1.88
C THR A 191 -19.79 -0.06 -3.19
N PRO A 192 -20.41 -0.59 -4.26
CA PRO A 192 -20.67 0.20 -5.46
C PRO A 192 -21.64 1.35 -5.17
N VAL A 193 -21.54 2.43 -5.95
CA VAL A 193 -22.48 3.56 -5.89
C VAL A 193 -23.11 3.77 -7.27
N VAL A 194 -24.44 3.89 -7.29
CA VAL A 194 -25.20 4.14 -8.53
C VAL A 194 -25.32 5.62 -8.88
N PHE A 195 -24.93 6.49 -7.95
CA PHE A 195 -24.89 7.94 -8.10
C PHE A 195 -23.67 8.51 -7.34
N PRO A 196 -23.04 9.61 -7.80
CA PRO A 196 -21.88 10.18 -7.12
C PRO A 196 -22.19 10.54 -5.66
N GLN A 197 -21.24 10.26 -4.76
CA GLN A 197 -21.36 10.55 -3.33
C GLN A 197 -20.28 11.51 -2.86
N ILE A 198 -20.65 12.44 -1.98
CA ILE A 198 -19.69 13.31 -1.30
C ILE A 198 -18.83 12.49 -0.34
N VAL A 199 -17.52 12.55 -0.51
CA VAL A 199 -16.54 11.94 0.41
C VAL A 199 -15.75 12.96 1.22
N SER A 200 -15.73 14.22 0.77
CA SER A 200 -15.12 15.35 1.49
C SER A 200 -15.77 16.66 1.07
N VAL A 201 -15.98 17.56 2.02
CA VAL A 201 -16.35 18.96 1.76
C VAL A 201 -15.07 19.79 1.72
N LEU A 202 -14.95 20.69 0.74
CA LEU A 202 -13.80 21.59 0.55
C LEU A 202 -14.12 23.01 0.99
N ASP A 203 -15.32 23.48 0.67
CA ASP A 203 -15.79 24.82 1.00
C ASP A 203 -17.32 24.82 1.12
N THR A 204 -17.89 25.83 1.77
CA THR A 204 -19.35 26.01 1.90
C THR A 204 -19.72 27.47 1.67
N THR A 205 -20.53 27.70 0.64
CA THR A 205 -21.19 28.98 0.38
C THR A 205 -22.67 28.87 0.76
N TYR A 206 -23.43 29.96 0.62
CA TYR A 206 -24.86 29.99 0.91
C TYR A 206 -25.63 30.45 -0.32
N SER A 207 -26.76 29.80 -0.56
CA SER A 207 -27.69 30.15 -1.62
C SER A 207 -28.20 31.57 -1.45
N MET A 208 -28.22 32.32 -2.55
CA MET A 208 -28.84 33.64 -2.61
C MET A 208 -30.36 33.55 -2.80
N ILE A 209 -30.88 32.35 -3.11
CA ILE A 209 -32.29 32.06 -3.37
C ILE A 209 -33.00 31.68 -2.07
N ASP A 210 -32.46 30.71 -1.33
CA ASP A 210 -33.11 30.09 -0.16
C ASP A 210 -32.28 30.18 1.14
N GLY A 211 -31.06 30.74 1.07
CA GLY A 211 -30.17 30.87 2.22
C GLY A 211 -29.57 29.55 2.72
N GLN A 212 -29.84 28.41 2.05
CA GLN A 212 -29.30 27.11 2.45
C GLN A 212 -27.84 26.96 2.02
N PRO A 213 -27.04 26.17 2.77
CA PRO A 213 -25.65 25.93 2.40
C PRO A 213 -25.54 25.22 1.04
N ILE A 214 -24.50 25.56 0.30
CA ILE A 214 -24.04 24.93 -0.94
C ILE A 214 -22.60 24.50 -0.71
N ARG A 215 -22.36 23.19 -0.61
CA ARG A 215 -21.02 22.66 -0.34
C ARG A 215 -20.30 22.39 -1.65
N THR A 216 -19.10 22.95 -1.80
CA THR A 216 -18.13 22.48 -2.79
C THR A 216 -17.44 21.25 -2.24
N ALA A 217 -17.52 20.13 -2.95
CA ALA A 217 -17.15 18.83 -2.42
C ALA A 217 -16.39 17.97 -3.43
N VAL A 218 -15.68 16.98 -2.91
CA VAL A 218 -15.17 15.85 -3.68
C VAL A 218 -16.26 14.78 -3.75
N TRP A 219 -16.63 14.44 -4.97
CA TRP A 219 -17.60 13.41 -5.29
C TRP A 219 -16.87 12.18 -5.80
N VAL A 220 -17.28 10.99 -5.38
CA VAL A 220 -16.75 9.71 -5.88
C VAL A 220 -17.86 8.90 -6.52
N ALA A 221 -17.56 8.32 -7.67
CA ALA A 221 -18.40 7.42 -8.43
C ALA A 221 -17.56 6.30 -9.07
N ASP A 222 -18.23 5.34 -9.71
CA ASP A 222 -17.61 4.26 -10.50
C ASP A 222 -16.50 3.49 -9.77
N LYS A 223 -16.62 3.38 -8.44
CA LYS A 223 -15.63 2.71 -7.60
C LYS A 223 -15.78 1.20 -7.64
N SER A 224 -14.68 0.51 -7.87
CA SER A 224 -14.63 -0.95 -7.84
C SER A 224 -13.21 -1.46 -7.56
N CYS A 225 -13.12 -2.71 -7.09
CA CYS A 225 -11.86 -3.45 -7.05
C CYS A 225 -12.06 -4.86 -7.58
N SER A 226 -11.14 -5.31 -8.43
CA SER A 226 -11.01 -6.70 -8.86
C SER A 226 -9.66 -7.23 -8.36
N GLY A 227 -9.70 -8.05 -7.31
CA GLY A 227 -8.50 -8.50 -6.60
C GLY A 227 -7.76 -7.33 -5.92
N SER A 228 -6.52 -7.07 -6.34
CA SER A 228 -5.71 -5.95 -5.85
C SER A 228 -5.82 -4.70 -6.73
N THR A 229 -6.40 -4.78 -7.93
CA THR A 229 -6.57 -3.63 -8.82
C THR A 229 -7.89 -2.93 -8.51
N CYS A 230 -7.82 -1.62 -8.28
CA CYS A 230 -8.96 -0.79 -7.95
C CYS A 230 -9.06 0.39 -8.92
N SER A 231 -10.28 0.88 -9.14
CA SER A 231 -10.55 2.08 -9.92
C SER A 231 -11.65 2.91 -9.27
N LEU A 232 -11.59 4.23 -9.46
CA LEU A 232 -12.69 5.15 -9.15
C LEU A 232 -12.66 6.38 -10.08
N THR A 233 -13.79 7.06 -10.16
CA THR A 233 -13.93 8.41 -10.68
C THR A 233 -14.10 9.37 -9.50
N ALA A 234 -13.26 10.39 -9.39
CA ALA A 234 -13.45 11.50 -8.46
C ALA A 234 -13.72 12.81 -9.21
N MET A 235 -14.60 13.64 -8.68
CA MET A 235 -15.00 14.91 -9.28
C MET A 235 -15.05 16.00 -8.22
N VAL A 236 -14.81 17.25 -8.62
CA VAL A 236 -14.90 18.40 -7.70
C VAL A 236 -15.94 19.37 -8.22
N ALA A 237 -17.02 19.54 -7.47
CA ALA A 237 -18.13 20.45 -7.82
C ALA A 237 -18.92 20.86 -6.58
N PRO A 238 -19.57 22.04 -6.58
CA PRO A 238 -20.62 22.34 -5.64
C PRO A 238 -21.84 21.44 -5.83
N GLU A 239 -22.60 21.22 -4.77
CA GLU A 239 -23.86 20.46 -4.79
C GLU A 239 -24.86 20.98 -5.82
N ARG A 240 -24.84 22.29 -6.06
CA ARG A 240 -25.62 22.98 -7.08
C ARG A 240 -24.97 24.32 -7.40
N ALA A 241 -25.19 24.81 -8.62
CA ALA A 241 -24.85 26.16 -9.05
C ALA A 241 -26.12 26.99 -9.14
N GLU A 242 -26.05 28.27 -8.81
CA GLU A 242 -27.17 29.19 -8.99
C GLU A 242 -26.92 30.06 -10.22
N VAL A 243 -27.80 29.94 -11.21
CA VAL A 243 -27.74 30.70 -12.44
C VAL A 243 -28.86 31.74 -12.39
N CYS A 244 -28.47 33.00 -12.27
CA CYS A 244 -29.39 34.14 -12.25
C CYS A 244 -29.38 34.88 -13.57
N THR A 245 -30.56 35.10 -14.14
CA THR A 245 -30.79 35.94 -15.31
C THR A 245 -31.62 37.16 -14.90
N GLY A 246 -31.33 38.33 -15.46
CA GLY A 246 -32.03 39.59 -15.14
C GLY A 246 -31.07 40.70 -14.71
N GLY A 247 -31.61 41.84 -14.32
CA GLY A 247 -30.84 43.01 -13.90
C GLY A 247 -31.58 43.86 -12.86
N GLY A 248 -30.91 44.90 -12.35
CA GLY A 248 -31.43 45.73 -11.26
C GLY A 248 -32.82 46.31 -11.48
N ASP A 249 -33.20 46.57 -12.74
CA ASP A 249 -34.49 47.17 -13.11
C ASP A 249 -35.59 46.13 -13.42
N SER A 250 -35.23 44.89 -13.76
CA SER A 250 -36.15 43.82 -14.16
C SER A 250 -36.31 42.69 -13.15
N GLY A 251 -35.55 42.75 -12.04
CA GLY A 251 -35.45 41.68 -11.06
C GLY A 251 -34.53 40.54 -11.53
N TYR A 252 -34.00 39.79 -10.56
CA TYR A 252 -33.22 38.58 -10.84
C TYR A 252 -34.15 37.36 -10.78
N SER A 253 -34.12 36.55 -11.84
CA SER A 253 -34.70 35.20 -11.86
C SER A 253 -33.56 34.20 -11.76
N CYS A 254 -33.48 33.50 -10.63
CA CYS A 254 -32.43 32.54 -10.35
C CYS A 254 -32.95 31.11 -10.38
N THR A 255 -32.20 30.22 -11.02
CA THR A 255 -32.48 28.78 -11.05
C THR A 255 -31.28 28.01 -10.52
N SER A 256 -31.53 26.89 -9.84
CA SER A 256 -30.48 26.00 -9.37
C SER A 256 -30.22 24.88 -10.37
N VAL A 257 -28.94 24.57 -10.60
CA VAL A 257 -28.48 23.55 -11.54
C VAL A 257 -27.57 22.58 -10.79
N GLU A 258 -27.93 21.30 -10.75
CA GLU A 258 -27.10 20.25 -10.13
C GLU A 258 -25.99 19.79 -11.08
N PRO A 259 -24.80 19.37 -10.57
CA PRO A 259 -23.68 18.91 -11.40
C PRO A 259 -23.89 17.53 -12.05
N PHE A 260 -24.73 16.68 -11.46
CA PHE A 260 -24.92 15.30 -11.88
C PHE A 260 -26.40 14.98 -12.01
N LEU A 261 -26.78 14.39 -13.14
CA LEU A 261 -28.13 13.91 -13.41
C LEU A 261 -28.24 12.43 -13.10
N ARG A 262 -29.38 12.02 -12.54
CA ARG A 262 -29.70 10.61 -12.32
C ARG A 262 -30.10 9.96 -13.65
N VAL A 263 -29.54 8.78 -13.92
CA VAL A 263 -29.98 7.91 -15.02
C VAL A 263 -30.89 6.85 -14.43
N TYR A 264 -32.11 6.80 -14.94
CA TYR A 264 -33.18 5.96 -14.40
C TYR A 264 -33.42 4.71 -15.24
N ALA A 265 -33.83 3.63 -14.59
CA ALA A 265 -34.25 2.39 -15.24
C ALA A 265 -35.43 2.62 -16.20
N ALA A 266 -35.58 1.75 -17.20
CA ALA A 266 -36.76 1.75 -18.04
C ALA A 266 -38.03 1.47 -17.22
N CYS A 267 -39.14 2.06 -17.61
CA CYS A 267 -40.44 1.74 -17.06
C CYS A 267 -40.90 0.34 -17.49
N ARG A 268 -41.74 -0.31 -16.68
CA ARG A 268 -42.29 -1.62 -17.03
C ARG A 268 -43.22 -1.51 -18.24
N ALA A 269 -43.41 -2.63 -18.94
CA ALA A 269 -44.31 -2.67 -20.11
C ALA A 269 -45.71 -2.14 -19.76
N GLY A 270 -46.27 -1.32 -20.66
CA GLY A 270 -47.56 -0.66 -20.47
C GLY A 270 -47.52 0.62 -19.64
N THR A 271 -46.33 1.09 -19.23
CA THR A 271 -46.13 2.37 -18.54
C THR A 271 -45.08 3.21 -19.26
N GLN A 272 -45.16 4.53 -19.14
CA GLN A 272 -44.26 5.49 -19.78
C GLN A 272 -43.53 6.33 -18.73
N SER A 273 -42.30 6.72 -19.04
CA SER A 273 -41.54 7.64 -18.22
C SER A 273 -42.05 9.08 -18.36
N GLY A 274 -42.08 9.83 -17.25
CA GLY A 274 -42.66 11.18 -17.24
C GLY A 274 -41.99 12.19 -18.18
N ASP A 275 -40.68 12.06 -18.42
CA ASP A 275 -39.91 12.90 -19.35
C ASP A 275 -40.34 12.75 -20.82
N ASN A 276 -40.98 11.63 -21.15
CA ASN A 276 -41.57 11.36 -22.47
C ASN A 276 -43.05 11.77 -22.56
N ILE A 277 -43.69 12.19 -21.47
CA ILE A 277 -45.07 12.65 -21.47
C ILE A 277 -45.04 14.17 -21.41
N GLN A 278 -45.41 14.82 -22.52
CA GLN A 278 -45.33 16.25 -22.67
C GLN A 278 -46.70 16.87 -22.92
N ASP A 279 -46.99 17.96 -22.22
CA ASP A 279 -48.16 18.80 -22.45
C ASP A 279 -47.69 20.15 -23.00
N THR A 280 -48.18 20.50 -24.19
CA THR A 280 -47.84 21.75 -24.87
C THR A 280 -49.05 22.65 -24.87
N VAL A 281 -48.96 23.75 -24.13
CA VAL A 281 -50.01 24.77 -24.06
C VAL A 281 -49.55 25.99 -24.85
N CYS A 282 -50.29 26.34 -25.91
CA CYS A 282 -50.05 27.53 -26.72
C CYS A 282 -51.03 28.64 -26.32
N GLN A 283 -50.50 29.83 -26.00
CA GLN A 283 -51.31 31.00 -25.66
C GLN A 283 -51.15 32.10 -26.71
N GLY A 284 -51.91 32.01 -27.81
CA GLY A 284 -51.99 33.06 -28.84
C GLY A 284 -50.61 33.62 -29.23
N ASP A 285 -50.44 34.94 -29.09
CA ASP A 285 -49.20 35.68 -29.41
C ASP A 285 -48.05 35.46 -28.40
N SER A 286 -48.30 34.77 -27.29
CA SER A 286 -47.32 34.54 -26.19
C SER A 286 -46.45 33.29 -26.41
N GLY A 287 -46.66 32.59 -27.53
CA GLY A 287 -45.94 31.35 -27.85
C GLY A 287 -46.52 30.11 -27.18
N CYS A 288 -45.77 29.01 -27.27
CA CYS A 288 -46.12 27.72 -26.68
C CYS A 288 -45.16 27.37 -25.55
N THR A 289 -45.69 26.86 -24.45
CA THR A 289 -44.91 26.28 -23.35
C THR A 289 -45.14 24.78 -23.34
N THR A 290 -44.04 24.02 -23.38
CA THR A 290 -44.08 22.57 -23.25
C THR A 290 -43.55 22.19 -21.86
N THR A 291 -44.33 21.42 -21.12
CA THR A 291 -43.93 20.84 -19.83
C THR A 291 -43.93 19.33 -19.93
N ALA A 292 -42.95 18.67 -19.31
CA ALA A 292 -42.94 17.22 -19.15
C ALA A 292 -43.38 16.83 -17.74
N LEU A 293 -43.91 15.62 -17.57
CA LEU A 293 -44.15 15.05 -16.25
C LEU A 293 -42.82 14.67 -15.57
N ASP A 294 -42.87 14.34 -14.27
CA ASP A 294 -41.68 13.96 -13.49
C ASP A 294 -41.02 12.70 -14.06
N GLY A 295 -39.87 12.87 -14.71
CA GLY A 295 -39.08 11.80 -15.32
C GLY A 295 -38.52 10.78 -14.33
N ALA A 296 -38.57 11.04 -13.02
CA ALA A 296 -38.22 10.05 -12.00
C ALA A 296 -39.33 9.01 -11.76
N LYS A 297 -40.48 9.14 -12.42
CA LYS A 297 -41.66 8.27 -12.23
C LYS A 297 -42.10 7.60 -13.53
N CYS A 298 -42.70 6.44 -13.37
CA CYS A 298 -43.46 5.75 -14.41
C CYS A 298 -44.94 6.07 -14.26
N TYR A 299 -45.61 6.18 -15.41
CA TYR A 299 -47.00 6.56 -15.51
C TYR A 299 -47.78 5.53 -16.33
N ALA A 300 -48.96 5.16 -15.85
CA ALA A 300 -49.90 4.30 -16.57
C ALA A 300 -51.05 5.13 -17.14
N PRO A 301 -51.61 4.80 -18.32
CA PRO A 301 -52.77 5.50 -18.87
C PRO A 301 -53.95 5.49 -17.91
N ALA A 302 -54.62 6.64 -17.78
CA ALA A 302 -55.85 6.79 -17.03
C ALA A 302 -57.06 6.83 -17.98
N SER A 303 -58.17 6.19 -17.57
CA SER A 303 -59.43 6.21 -18.32
C SER A 303 -60.25 7.50 -18.11
N GLY A 304 -59.86 8.33 -17.14
CA GLY A 304 -60.52 9.58 -16.80
C GLY A 304 -59.52 10.66 -16.44
N TRP A 305 -60.04 11.85 -16.13
CA TRP A 305 -59.21 13.01 -15.81
C TRP A 305 -58.31 12.76 -14.59
N THR A 306 -57.05 13.18 -14.70
CA THR A 306 -56.03 13.20 -13.66
C THR A 306 -55.26 14.50 -13.73
N PRO A 307 -54.60 14.93 -12.63
CA PRO A 307 -53.73 16.11 -12.67
C PRO A 307 -52.46 15.90 -13.52
N TYR A 308 -52.13 14.64 -13.83
CA TYR A 308 -51.04 14.30 -14.75
C TYR A 308 -51.60 14.14 -16.16
N ALA A 309 -51.26 15.08 -17.04
CA ALA A 309 -51.76 15.12 -18.41
C ALA A 309 -50.62 15.39 -19.40
N GLY A 310 -50.79 14.92 -20.63
CA GLY A 310 -49.83 15.11 -21.72
C GLY A 310 -49.83 13.95 -22.71
N VAL A 311 -49.17 14.14 -23.84
CA VAL A 311 -49.01 13.13 -24.89
C VAL A 311 -47.67 12.43 -24.74
N ASP A 312 -47.67 11.10 -24.86
CA ASP A 312 -46.43 10.33 -25.02
C ASP A 312 -45.79 10.65 -26.37
N ILE A 313 -44.70 11.43 -26.35
CA ILE A 313 -44.02 11.88 -27.57
C ILE A 313 -43.27 10.75 -28.30
N THR A 314 -43.07 9.60 -27.65
CA THR A 314 -42.49 8.42 -28.30
C THR A 314 -43.52 7.64 -29.13
N GLY A 315 -44.82 7.90 -28.90
CA GLY A 315 -45.92 7.18 -29.52
C GLY A 315 -46.07 5.72 -29.05
N ALA A 316 -45.38 5.32 -27.98
CA ALA A 316 -45.40 3.94 -27.49
C ALA A 316 -46.72 3.59 -26.77
N ILE A 317 -47.33 4.57 -26.08
CA ILE A 317 -48.55 4.38 -25.30
C ILE A 317 -49.56 5.48 -25.62
N GLY A 318 -50.76 5.07 -26.04
CA GLY A 318 -51.87 6.00 -26.31
C GLY A 318 -52.56 6.45 -25.03
N GLY A 319 -52.78 7.76 -24.91
CA GLY A 319 -53.48 8.37 -23.78
C GLY A 319 -53.18 9.86 -23.66
N TYR A 320 -53.97 10.55 -22.84
CA TYR A 320 -53.70 11.95 -22.47
C TYR A 320 -53.64 12.14 -20.95
N TYR A 321 -54.42 11.37 -20.18
CA TYR A 321 -54.41 11.37 -18.72
C TYR A 321 -53.64 10.16 -18.18
N TRP A 322 -52.98 10.34 -17.04
CA TRP A 322 -52.02 9.39 -16.50
C TRP A 322 -52.14 9.23 -14.98
N ASN A 323 -51.89 8.02 -14.48
CA ASN A 323 -51.71 7.75 -13.05
C ASN A 323 -50.23 7.49 -12.76
N ILE A 324 -49.73 7.95 -11.60
CA ILE A 324 -48.42 7.51 -11.11
C ILE A 324 -48.50 6.00 -10.86
N ASP A 325 -47.59 5.28 -11.50
CA ASP A 325 -47.48 3.83 -11.36
C ASP A 325 -46.40 3.44 -10.33
N ALA A 326 -45.18 3.96 -10.51
CA ALA A 326 -44.03 3.64 -9.67
C ALA A 326 -42.92 4.69 -9.77
N ASP A 327 -42.05 4.76 -8.76
CA ASP A 327 -40.77 5.45 -8.88
C ASP A 327 -39.79 4.65 -9.73
N ARG A 328 -38.97 5.34 -10.53
CA ARG A 328 -37.91 4.71 -11.33
C ARG A 328 -36.65 4.56 -10.49
N ALA A 329 -36.07 3.36 -10.50
CA ALA A 329 -34.79 3.11 -9.85
C ALA A 329 -33.66 3.87 -10.54
N VAL A 330 -32.76 4.49 -9.77
CA VAL A 330 -31.52 5.07 -10.28
C VAL A 330 -30.54 3.94 -10.61
N ILE A 331 -30.13 3.85 -11.87
CA ILE A 331 -29.21 2.81 -12.37
C ILE A 331 -27.86 3.39 -12.80
N GLY A 332 -27.71 4.71 -12.75
CA GLY A 332 -26.48 5.38 -13.09
C GLY A 332 -26.59 6.89 -12.97
N TRP A 333 -25.63 7.57 -13.56
CA TRP A 333 -25.52 9.01 -13.51
C TRP A 333 -24.84 9.54 -14.77
N ALA A 334 -25.02 10.83 -15.03
CA ALA A 334 -24.31 11.55 -16.08
C ALA A 334 -23.95 12.97 -15.60
N PRO A 335 -22.82 13.56 -16.04
CA PRO A 335 -22.58 14.99 -15.84
C PRO A 335 -23.72 15.81 -16.45
N ASN A 336 -24.17 16.85 -15.76
CA ASN A 336 -25.18 17.76 -16.29
C ASN A 336 -24.54 18.77 -17.24
N PRO A 337 -24.83 18.75 -18.56
CA PRO A 337 -24.22 19.69 -19.50
C PRO A 337 -24.55 21.15 -19.17
N ALA A 338 -25.72 21.43 -18.58
CA ALA A 338 -26.13 22.77 -18.20
C ALA A 338 -25.31 23.35 -17.04
N PHE A 339 -24.64 22.49 -16.25
CA PHE A 339 -23.77 22.92 -15.16
C PHE A 339 -22.41 23.45 -15.65
N GLY A 340 -21.98 22.99 -16.83
CA GLY A 340 -20.67 23.27 -17.38
C GLY A 340 -19.60 22.22 -17.02
N PRO A 341 -18.32 22.51 -17.29
CA PRO A 341 -17.24 21.54 -17.12
C PRO A 341 -16.98 21.23 -15.64
N ILE A 342 -16.89 19.94 -15.31
CA ILE A 342 -16.58 19.44 -13.97
C ILE A 342 -15.21 18.75 -14.00
N PRO A 343 -14.23 19.16 -13.19
CA PRO A 343 -12.98 18.42 -13.03
C PRO A 343 -13.26 16.96 -12.69
N THR A 344 -12.83 16.05 -13.57
CA THR A 344 -13.15 14.62 -13.48
C THR A 344 -11.86 13.81 -13.57
N MET A 345 -11.40 13.24 -12.45
CA MET A 345 -10.21 12.41 -12.38
C MET A 345 -10.60 10.94 -12.33
N ARG A 346 -10.19 10.17 -13.34
CA ARG A 346 -10.36 8.70 -13.37
C ARG A 346 -9.05 8.05 -12.98
N LEU A 347 -9.04 7.36 -11.85
CA LEU A 347 -7.86 6.72 -11.29
C LEU A 347 -8.01 5.20 -11.32
N SER A 348 -6.95 4.52 -11.76
CA SER A 348 -6.79 3.07 -11.62
C SER A 348 -5.43 2.80 -10.99
N TYR A 349 -5.40 1.93 -9.98
CA TYR A 349 -4.19 1.62 -9.23
C TYR A 349 -4.21 0.19 -8.69
N THR A 350 -3.02 -0.34 -8.38
CA THR A 350 -2.90 -1.61 -7.66
C THR A 350 -2.64 -1.30 -6.20
N ARG A 351 -3.42 -1.91 -5.30
CA ARG A 351 -3.29 -1.69 -3.87
C ARG A 351 -1.88 -2.05 -3.37
N PRO A 352 -1.27 -1.19 -2.56
CA PRO A 352 0.00 -1.49 -1.91
C PRO A 352 -0.06 -2.77 -1.09
N ALA A 353 0.96 -3.62 -1.21
CA ALA A 353 1.06 -4.86 -0.45
C ALA A 353 2.48 -5.06 0.10
N THR A 354 2.57 -5.73 1.24
CA THR A 354 3.85 -6.19 1.79
C THR A 354 4.05 -7.66 1.42
N THR A 355 5.17 -7.96 0.75
CA THR A 355 5.61 -9.34 0.51
C THR A 355 6.69 -9.71 1.51
N VAL A 356 6.62 -10.92 2.07
CA VAL A 356 7.67 -11.47 2.94
C VAL A 356 8.47 -12.49 2.13
N THR A 357 9.80 -12.36 2.17
CA THR A 357 10.72 -13.40 1.69
C THR A 357 11.38 -14.04 2.89
N GLU A 358 11.37 -15.37 2.93
CA GLU A 358 12.01 -16.18 3.97
C GLU A 358 13.35 -16.70 3.43
N THR A 359 14.41 -16.63 4.23
CA THR A 359 15.72 -17.17 3.88
C THR A 359 16.18 -18.12 4.98
N ASP A 360 16.44 -19.35 4.58
CA ASP A 360 16.85 -20.42 5.48
C ASP A 360 18.37 -20.48 5.57
N ARG A 361 18.90 -20.49 6.80
CA ARG A 361 20.31 -20.72 7.09
C ARG A 361 20.45 -21.82 8.13
N TRP A 362 21.08 -22.91 7.73
CA TRP A 362 21.49 -23.95 8.66
C TRP A 362 22.81 -23.58 9.34
N ASP A 363 22.83 -23.68 10.66
CA ASP A 363 24.02 -23.52 11.48
C ASP A 363 24.48 -24.91 11.94
N ASP A 364 25.63 -25.34 11.40
CA ASP A 364 26.23 -26.62 11.71
C ASP A 364 27.14 -26.46 12.93
N GLN A 365 26.69 -26.97 14.09
CA GLN A 365 27.50 -27.01 15.31
C GLN A 365 28.43 -28.23 15.34
N CYS A 366 28.53 -28.96 14.22
CA CYS A 366 29.44 -30.07 14.05
C CYS A 366 30.83 -29.54 13.67
N PRO A 367 31.92 -29.97 14.34
CA PRO A 367 33.27 -29.65 13.90
C PRO A 367 33.53 -30.16 12.48
N THR A 368 34.28 -29.39 11.69
CA THR A 368 34.72 -29.81 10.36
C THR A 368 35.60 -31.04 10.49
N LEU A 369 35.17 -32.16 9.90
CA LEU A 369 35.92 -33.41 9.88
C LEU A 369 36.94 -33.35 8.74
N ASP A 370 38.23 -33.34 9.07
CA ASP A 370 39.29 -33.45 8.07
C ASP A 370 39.25 -34.84 7.40
N ALA A 371 39.55 -34.89 6.10
CA ALA A 371 39.68 -36.15 5.39
C ALA A 371 40.81 -37.00 6.01
N GLY A 372 40.47 -38.19 6.52
CA GLY A 372 41.40 -39.05 7.27
C GLY A 372 41.51 -38.73 8.77
N GLY A 373 40.66 -37.84 9.29
CA GLY A 373 40.54 -37.55 10.72
C GLY A 373 39.98 -38.73 11.52
N ARG A 374 40.18 -38.70 12.84
CA ARG A 374 39.80 -39.78 13.76
C ARG A 374 38.31 -39.83 14.09
N CYS A 375 37.53 -38.85 13.65
CA CYS A 375 36.10 -38.74 13.92
C CYS A 375 35.30 -38.99 12.63
N THR A 376 34.24 -39.80 12.73
CA THR A 376 33.33 -40.09 11.61
C THR A 376 31.88 -39.99 12.07
N THR A 377 31.00 -39.49 11.20
CA THR A 377 29.55 -39.46 11.46
C THR A 377 29.01 -40.89 11.40
N THR A 378 28.38 -41.35 12.48
CA THR A 378 27.89 -42.74 12.64
C THR A 378 26.40 -42.89 12.37
N THR A 379 25.61 -41.82 12.41
CA THR A 379 24.17 -41.85 12.11
C THR A 379 23.78 -40.80 11.08
N PRO A 380 22.76 -41.09 10.25
CA PRO A 380 22.13 -40.06 9.44
C PRO A 380 21.50 -38.99 10.34
N ALA A 381 21.39 -37.77 9.82
CA ALA A 381 20.75 -36.66 10.51
C ALA A 381 19.29 -37.01 10.85
N VAL A 382 18.94 -37.03 12.13
CA VAL A 382 17.58 -37.27 12.63
C VAL A 382 16.97 -35.93 13.03
N CYS A 383 15.77 -35.63 12.55
CA CYS A 383 15.06 -34.43 12.95
C CYS A 383 14.66 -34.53 14.43
N THR A 384 15.10 -33.58 15.24
CA THR A 384 14.80 -33.53 16.69
C THR A 384 13.85 -32.41 17.06
N ASP A 385 13.69 -31.41 16.19
CA ASP A 385 12.66 -30.38 16.29
C ASP A 385 11.83 -30.42 15.00
N GLY A 386 10.71 -31.14 15.07
CA GLY A 386 9.92 -31.61 13.93
C GLY A 386 9.14 -30.54 13.16
N PRO A 387 8.14 -30.96 12.36
CA PRO A 387 7.32 -30.05 11.58
C PRO A 387 6.58 -29.09 12.50
N ALA A 388 6.87 -27.80 12.37
CA ALA A 388 6.28 -26.78 13.21
C ALA A 388 6.23 -25.43 12.50
N THR A 389 5.22 -24.63 12.87
CA THR A 389 5.14 -23.22 12.53
C THR A 389 5.72 -22.40 13.68
N LYS A 390 6.73 -21.57 13.39
CA LYS A 390 7.33 -20.65 14.36
C LYS A 390 7.15 -19.21 13.89
N VAL A 391 7.01 -18.30 14.85
CA VAL A 391 6.94 -16.86 14.56
C VAL A 391 8.36 -16.32 14.46
N VAL A 392 8.74 -15.87 13.26
CA VAL A 392 10.04 -15.24 12.97
C VAL A 392 9.76 -13.81 12.53
N ASP A 393 10.23 -12.83 13.30
CA ASP A 393 9.96 -11.39 13.08
C ASP A 393 8.47 -11.05 12.87
N GLY A 394 7.59 -11.76 13.57
CA GLY A 394 6.13 -11.60 13.48
C GLY A 394 5.47 -12.31 12.28
N VAL A 395 6.22 -13.08 11.48
CA VAL A 395 5.70 -13.90 10.37
C VAL A 395 5.64 -15.36 10.80
N ALA A 396 4.52 -16.02 10.54
CA ALA A 396 4.36 -17.44 10.78
C ALA A 396 5.07 -18.26 9.68
N VAL A 397 6.23 -18.81 10.02
CA VAL A 397 7.08 -19.61 9.12
C VAL A 397 6.88 -21.08 9.43
N THR A 398 6.52 -21.88 8.43
CA THR A 398 6.33 -23.34 8.58
C THR A 398 7.48 -24.09 7.93
N ARG A 399 8.10 -25.00 8.68
CA ARG A 399 9.18 -25.88 8.20
C ARG A 399 8.97 -27.29 8.72
N ASP A 400 9.44 -28.27 7.95
CA ASP A 400 9.34 -29.69 8.31
C ASP A 400 10.31 -30.08 9.43
N CYS A 401 11.38 -29.32 9.61
CA CYS A 401 12.34 -29.54 10.69
C CYS A 401 13.11 -28.27 11.01
N TRP A 402 13.35 -28.01 12.29
CA TRP A 402 14.07 -26.86 12.82
C TRP A 402 15.42 -27.23 13.44
N GLU A 403 15.64 -28.49 13.80
CA GLU A 403 16.92 -28.98 14.31
C GLU A 403 17.08 -30.44 13.90
N TYR A 404 18.25 -30.76 13.32
CA TYR A 404 18.70 -32.13 13.12
C TYR A 404 19.80 -32.47 14.12
N ARG A 405 19.86 -33.71 14.58
CA ARG A 405 21.00 -34.25 15.32
C ARG A 405 21.61 -35.45 14.61
N SER A 406 22.93 -35.52 14.68
CA SER A 406 23.72 -36.66 14.23
C SER A 406 24.67 -37.08 15.33
N THR A 407 25.02 -38.36 15.38
CA THR A 407 26.10 -38.86 16.24
C THR A 407 27.38 -38.98 15.43
N MET A 408 28.50 -38.63 16.06
CA MET A 408 29.85 -38.84 15.55
C MET A 408 30.59 -39.74 16.52
N SER A 409 31.39 -40.67 16.00
CA SER A 409 32.30 -41.50 16.79
C SER A 409 33.74 -41.10 16.49
N CYS A 410 34.53 -40.85 17.54
CA CYS A 410 35.96 -40.57 17.43
C CYS A 410 36.79 -41.72 17.98
N SER A 411 37.71 -42.27 17.17
CA SER A 411 38.67 -43.31 17.59
C SER A 411 39.93 -42.70 18.20
N GLY A 412 40.57 -43.42 19.12
CA GLY A 412 41.81 -43.02 19.80
C GLY A 412 43.06 -43.07 18.96
#